data_AF-A0A6G0UGP9-F1
#
_entry.id   AF-A0A6G0UGP9-F1
#
_cell.length_a   1.000
_cell.length_b   1.000
_cell.length_c   1.000
_cell.angle_alpha   90.00
_cell.angle_beta   90.00
_cell.angle_gamma   90.00
#
_symmetry.space_group_name_H-M   'P 1'
#
loop_
_entity.id
_entity.type
_entity.pdbx_description
1 polymer ?
#
loop_
_entity_poly.entity_id
_entity_poly.type
_entity_poly.pdbx_seq_one_letter_code
_entity_poly.pdbx_strand_id
1 'polypeptide(L)'
;MNEFSKEKEDFLEETKYTVQFVAKYLEERNEEFRNLSKDGISFFEIHNLSGIGYMSFILKIIFHFENKNHFRKRNEEFMKFGKLLEKAHNRECFFYEEVAPLLKNTKIPKCFGVQRKDEENEGFIMMEDISDRGVLETVIQGMTYEQVKAVVVDVALLHADSRTLPQEIFDKLELDNAIHASGESFRGLMEHESPVIQKYRQNLQSCCDLENHMFPESHLAYNTPPVLSHADIWINNILFEKKDDGTAGEKVYGLLDWQLTHRGNGMNDLVRLLNVSVDEEIRRKHRMDLFQLYLDTFGSRLGELGMKSCIGPCLSNQCPTTYTCDNTTQQCCSSNSTTCVDKVGADGVSDCPRLSYLCNNSTYYDLMTDQCPKTCSRCSSSSTTTTCVDKTNPTTGVSDCPGLSYLCNSTIYTTLMTQQCPKTCGKC
;
A
#
# COMPACT_ATOMS: atom_id res chain seq x y z
N MET A 1 -36.60 4.88 28.30
CA MET A 1 -36.24 6.32 28.34
C MET A 1 -35.78 6.63 29.76
N ASN A 2 -34.53 6.33 30.06
CA ASN A 2 -33.87 6.87 31.25
C ASN A 2 -33.08 8.09 30.78
N GLU A 3 -33.33 9.23 31.41
CA GLU A 3 -32.63 10.49 31.15
C GLU A 3 -31.13 10.30 31.41
N PHE A 4 -30.33 10.48 30.36
CA PHE A 4 -28.94 10.93 30.47
C PHE A 4 -28.91 12.11 31.46
N SER A 5 -28.11 12.00 32.52
CA SER A 5 -27.95 13.06 33.52
C SER A 5 -27.59 14.38 32.84
N LYS A 6 -28.49 15.35 32.94
CA LYS A 6 -28.56 16.58 32.16
C LYS A 6 -27.57 17.69 32.55
N GLU A 7 -26.49 17.43 33.30
CA GLU A 7 -25.75 18.53 33.96
C GLU A 7 -24.22 18.47 33.98
N LYS A 8 -23.57 17.61 33.18
CA LYS A 8 -22.18 17.84 32.77
C LYS A 8 -22.03 17.51 31.28
N GLU A 9 -21.77 18.52 30.46
CA GLU A 9 -21.16 18.28 29.16
C GLU A 9 -19.77 17.72 29.44
N ASP A 10 -19.58 16.42 29.20
CA ASP A 10 -18.27 15.78 29.29
C ASP A 10 -17.48 16.15 28.04
N PHE A 11 -16.94 17.37 28.08
CA PHE A 11 -16.03 17.88 27.08
C PHE A 11 -14.82 16.98 26.98
N LEU A 12 -14.38 16.77 25.75
CA LEU A 12 -13.06 16.20 25.50
C LEU A 12 -12.02 17.25 25.91
N GLU A 13 -10.95 16.81 26.56
CA GLU A 13 -9.93 17.70 27.14
C GLU A 13 -9.39 18.69 26.11
N GLU A 14 -9.48 19.99 26.42
CA GLU A 14 -8.98 21.11 25.59
C GLU A 14 -9.71 21.36 24.26
N THR A 15 -10.98 20.98 24.17
CA THR A 15 -11.77 21.03 22.93
C THR A 15 -13.17 21.59 23.13
N LYS A 16 -13.82 22.00 22.03
CA LYS A 16 -15.25 22.34 22.03
C LYS A 16 -16.19 21.14 21.86
N TYR A 17 -15.67 19.94 21.65
CA TYR A 17 -16.46 18.74 21.40
C TYR A 17 -16.72 17.94 22.68
N THR A 18 -17.86 17.26 22.69
CA THR A 18 -18.32 16.45 23.81
C THR A 18 -18.42 15.00 23.39
N VAL A 19 -18.35 14.07 24.34
CA VAL A 19 -18.57 12.64 24.05
C VAL A 19 -19.92 12.38 23.38
N GLN A 20 -20.94 13.20 23.68
CA GLN A 20 -22.25 13.13 23.03
C GLN A 20 -22.20 13.53 21.56
N PHE A 21 -21.40 14.54 21.20
CA PHE A 21 -21.15 14.88 19.81
C PHE A 21 -20.54 13.68 19.07
N VAL A 22 -19.53 13.04 19.66
CA VAL A 22 -18.85 11.87 19.09
C VAL A 22 -19.82 10.71 18.85
N ALA A 23 -20.59 10.34 19.88
CA ALA A 23 -21.57 9.27 19.78
C ALA A 23 -22.58 9.53 18.66
N LYS A 24 -23.13 10.75 18.59
CA LYS A 24 -24.08 11.13 17.53
C LYS A 24 -23.44 11.11 16.15
N TYR A 25 -22.23 11.65 16.02
CA TYR A 25 -21.49 11.68 14.76
C TYR A 25 -21.27 10.26 14.22
N LEU A 26 -20.97 9.31 15.12
CA LEU A 26 -20.80 7.90 14.83
C LEU A 26 -22.10 7.18 14.48
N GLU A 27 -23.19 7.44 15.18
CA GLU A 27 -24.51 6.88 14.83
C GLU A 27 -24.93 7.25 13.40
N GLU A 28 -24.63 8.47 12.97
CA GLU A 28 -24.95 8.94 11.62
C GLU A 28 -24.13 8.23 10.53
N ARG A 29 -22.86 7.88 10.81
CA ARG A 29 -21.88 7.45 9.79
C ARG A 29 -21.41 6.00 9.90
N ASN A 30 -21.72 5.31 10.98
CA ASN A 30 -21.25 3.95 11.24
C ASN A 30 -22.41 3.02 11.64
N GLU A 31 -22.75 2.10 10.74
CA GLU A 31 -23.88 1.17 10.92
C GLU A 31 -23.69 0.24 12.12
N GLU A 32 -22.47 -0.25 12.35
CA GLU A 32 -22.15 -1.12 13.47
C GLU A 32 -22.37 -0.42 14.81
N PHE A 33 -21.83 0.79 14.97
CA PHE A 33 -22.03 1.62 16.15
C PHE A 33 -23.50 1.95 16.37
N ARG A 34 -24.21 2.35 15.31
CA ARG A 34 -25.66 2.60 15.37
C ARG A 34 -26.41 1.37 15.85
N ASN A 35 -26.02 0.17 15.43
CA ASN A 35 -26.67 -1.07 15.86
C ASN A 35 -26.38 -1.39 17.33
N LEU A 36 -25.15 -1.16 17.80
CA LEU A 36 -24.76 -1.35 19.20
C LEU A 36 -25.40 -0.31 20.13
N SER A 37 -25.54 0.94 19.68
CA SER A 37 -26.10 2.03 20.48
C SER A 37 -27.63 1.99 20.62
N LYS A 38 -28.34 1.14 19.87
CA LYS A 38 -29.82 0.98 19.97
C LYS A 38 -30.29 0.68 21.37
N ASP A 39 -29.53 -0.12 22.11
CA ASP A 39 -29.85 -0.54 23.47
C ASP A 39 -29.33 0.44 24.53
N GLY A 40 -28.68 1.54 24.12
CA GLY A 40 -28.13 2.55 25.00
C GLY A 40 -26.64 2.37 25.31
N ILE A 41 -25.98 3.51 25.53
CA ILE A 41 -24.60 3.58 26.02
C ILE A 41 -24.67 3.62 27.55
N SER A 42 -24.11 2.60 28.20
CA SER A 42 -24.05 2.46 29.67
C SER A 42 -23.07 3.44 30.32
N PHE A 43 -21.83 3.50 29.80
CA PHE A 43 -20.79 4.47 30.19
C PHE A 43 -19.71 4.55 29.12
N PHE A 44 -18.77 5.48 29.28
CA PHE A 44 -17.62 5.65 28.40
C PHE A 44 -16.33 5.88 29.19
N GLU A 45 -15.20 5.64 28.55
CA GLU A 45 -13.86 5.95 29.08
C GLU A 45 -13.08 6.81 28.09
N ILE A 46 -12.35 7.81 28.58
CA ILE A 46 -11.46 8.63 27.77
C ILE A 46 -10.03 8.42 28.26
N HIS A 47 -9.12 8.15 27.34
CA HIS A 47 -7.70 7.97 27.63
C HIS A 47 -6.91 8.94 26.75
N ASN A 48 -6.15 9.86 27.36
CA ASN A 48 -5.24 10.73 26.63
C ASN A 48 -3.96 9.95 26.29
N LEU A 49 -3.70 9.74 25.00
CA LEU A 49 -2.51 9.06 24.48
C LEU A 49 -1.43 10.02 24.01
N SER A 50 -1.68 11.33 24.10
CA SER A 50 -0.72 12.35 23.70
C SER A 50 0.54 12.25 24.56
N GLY A 51 1.69 12.49 23.94
CA GLY A 51 2.98 12.44 24.60
C GLY A 51 3.88 13.61 24.23
N ILE A 52 5.06 13.65 24.82
CA ILE A 52 6.10 14.61 24.44
C ILE A 52 6.49 14.37 22.97
N GLY A 53 6.43 15.43 22.15
CA GLY A 53 6.77 15.38 20.73
C GLY A 53 5.59 15.15 19.79
N TYR A 54 4.39 14.88 20.33
CA TYR A 54 3.17 14.94 19.52
C TYR A 54 2.84 16.39 19.24
N MET A 55 2.62 16.70 17.97
CA MET A 55 2.03 17.98 17.61
C MET A 55 0.53 17.96 17.94
N SER A 56 -0.15 16.81 17.81
CA SER A 56 -1.58 16.61 18.06
C SER A 56 -1.91 16.02 19.42
N PHE A 57 -3.10 16.32 19.93
CA PHE A 57 -3.70 15.59 21.04
C PHE A 57 -4.36 14.34 20.50
N ILE A 58 -4.00 13.15 20.99
CA ILE A 58 -4.65 11.90 20.62
C ILE A 58 -5.45 11.40 21.81
N LEU A 59 -6.77 11.47 21.71
CA LEU A 59 -7.70 10.94 22.70
C LEU A 59 -8.23 9.60 22.25
N LYS A 60 -8.51 8.72 23.19
CA LYS A 60 -8.89 7.35 22.92
C LYS A 60 -10.13 6.98 23.74
N ILE A 61 -11.28 6.92 23.08
CA ILE A 61 -12.63 6.87 23.68
C ILE A 61 -13.23 5.46 23.58
N ILE A 62 -13.55 4.80 24.70
CA ILE A 62 -14.29 3.51 24.75
C ILE A 62 -15.76 3.80 25.03
N PHE A 63 -16.67 3.15 24.29
CA PHE A 63 -18.10 3.12 24.62
C PHE A 63 -18.50 1.73 25.11
N HIS A 64 -19.24 1.67 26.21
CA HIS A 64 -19.79 0.44 26.78
C HIS A 64 -21.31 0.43 26.62
N PHE A 65 -21.88 -0.63 26.05
CA PHE A 65 -23.33 -0.73 25.74
C PHE A 65 -24.06 -1.64 26.72
N GLU A 66 -25.36 -1.41 26.93
CA GLU A 66 -26.16 -2.11 27.96
C GLU A 66 -26.31 -3.63 27.70
N ASN A 67 -26.33 -4.09 26.44
CA ASN A 67 -26.52 -5.51 26.07
C ASN A 67 -25.34 -6.08 25.28
N LYS A 68 -24.36 -6.61 26.00
CA LYS A 68 -23.24 -7.47 25.55
C LYS A 68 -22.08 -6.80 24.80
N ASN A 69 -20.91 -7.25 25.22
CA ASN A 69 -19.59 -7.24 24.58
C ASN A 69 -19.04 -5.86 24.18
N HIS A 70 -18.25 -5.33 25.12
CA HIS A 70 -17.19 -4.33 24.94
C HIS A 70 -16.82 -4.05 23.48
N PHE A 71 -17.21 -2.89 22.98
CA PHE A 71 -16.65 -2.34 21.75
C PHE A 71 -15.35 -1.60 22.10
N ARG A 72 -14.25 -1.93 21.41
CA ARG A 72 -12.94 -1.34 21.66
C ARG A 72 -12.73 -0.15 20.73
N LYS A 73 -12.83 1.02 21.38
CA LYS A 73 -12.09 2.28 21.21
C LYS A 73 -12.05 3.05 19.87
N ARG A 74 -12.00 4.39 19.97
CA ARG A 74 -11.94 5.30 18.84
C ARG A 74 -11.11 6.54 19.17
N ASN A 75 -10.25 6.95 18.24
CA ASN A 75 -9.29 8.03 18.46
C ASN A 75 -9.84 9.40 18.03
N GLU A 76 -9.44 10.47 18.71
CA GLU A 76 -9.71 11.86 18.34
C GLU A 76 -8.49 12.78 18.47
N GLU A 77 -8.46 13.78 17.60
CA GLU A 77 -7.39 14.76 17.43
C GLU A 77 -7.81 16.14 17.91
N PHE A 78 -6.99 16.79 18.72
CA PHE A 78 -7.15 18.21 19.05
C PHE A 78 -5.83 18.96 18.97
N MET A 79 -5.84 20.23 18.57
CA MET A 79 -4.68 21.10 18.64
C MET A 79 -5.11 22.56 18.70
N LYS A 80 -4.32 23.35 19.42
CA LYS A 80 -4.30 24.80 19.30
C LYS A 80 -3.28 25.19 18.22
N PHE A 81 -3.77 25.72 17.10
CA PHE A 81 -3.01 25.82 15.85
C PHE A 81 -2.21 27.11 15.67
N GLY A 82 -0.99 26.98 15.12
CA GLY A 82 -0.41 27.94 14.19
C GLY A 82 -0.78 27.56 12.73
N LYS A 83 -0.70 28.49 11.78
CA LYS A 83 -1.16 28.32 10.37
C LYS A 83 -0.60 27.09 9.62
N LEU A 84 0.60 26.62 9.99
CA LEU A 84 1.26 25.49 9.35
C LEU A 84 0.58 24.15 9.67
N LEU A 85 0.22 23.97 10.93
CA LEU A 85 -0.42 22.74 11.42
C LEU A 85 -1.86 22.60 10.86
N GLU A 86 -2.55 23.72 10.59
CA GLU A 86 -3.89 23.73 9.98
C GLU A 86 -3.87 23.15 8.56
N LYS A 87 -2.86 23.53 7.76
CA LYS A 87 -2.70 23.01 6.40
C LYS A 87 -2.42 21.51 6.39
N ALA A 88 -1.55 21.04 7.27
CA ALA A 88 -1.24 19.62 7.43
C ALA A 88 -2.47 18.81 7.86
N HIS A 89 -3.22 19.31 8.84
CA HIS A 89 -4.50 18.72 9.28
C HIS A 89 -5.52 18.64 8.13
N ASN A 90 -5.71 19.73 7.40
CA ASN A 90 -6.67 19.78 6.30
C ASN A 90 -6.23 18.92 5.10
N ARG A 91 -4.92 18.72 4.91
CA ARG A 91 -4.35 17.77 3.94
C ARG A 91 -4.69 16.34 4.33
N GLU A 92 -4.54 15.99 5.59
CA GLU A 92 -4.88 14.65 6.09
C GLU A 92 -6.40 14.39 6.04
N CYS A 93 -7.23 15.40 6.37
CA CYS A 93 -8.68 15.33 6.20
C CYS A 93 -9.05 15.02 4.74
N PHE A 94 -8.43 15.73 3.79
CA PHE A 94 -8.63 15.49 2.36
C PHE A 94 -8.22 14.07 1.96
N PHE A 95 -7.09 13.57 2.48
CA PHE A 95 -6.66 12.20 2.23
C PHE A 95 -7.73 11.18 2.65
N TYR A 96 -8.18 11.22 3.91
CA TYR A 96 -9.16 10.24 4.41
C TYR A 96 -10.53 10.38 3.73
N GLU A 97 -10.95 11.60 3.38
CA GLU A 97 -12.27 11.85 2.78
C GLU A 97 -12.31 11.50 1.28
N GLU A 98 -11.29 11.88 0.50
CA GLU A 98 -11.32 11.79 -0.96
C GLU A 98 -10.36 10.74 -1.55
N VAL A 99 -9.25 10.41 -0.87
CA VAL A 99 -8.19 9.56 -1.44
C VAL A 99 -8.22 8.13 -0.90
N ALA A 100 -8.26 7.95 0.42
CA ALA A 100 -8.26 6.65 1.06
C ALA A 100 -9.36 5.69 0.54
N PRO A 101 -10.60 6.14 0.26
CA PRO A 101 -11.64 5.27 -0.31
C PRO A 101 -11.31 4.70 -1.69
N LEU A 102 -10.40 5.33 -2.43
CA LEU A 102 -9.95 4.90 -3.76
C LEU A 102 -8.79 3.89 -3.69
N LEU A 103 -8.10 3.80 -2.55
CA LEU A 103 -6.91 2.96 -2.34
C LEU A 103 -7.25 1.62 -1.67
N LYS A 104 -7.94 0.73 -2.40
CA LYS A 104 -8.54 -0.49 -1.84
C LYS A 104 -7.56 -1.50 -1.23
N ASN A 105 -6.29 -1.50 -1.64
CA ASN A 105 -5.29 -2.47 -1.18
C ASN A 105 -4.27 -1.84 -0.21
N THR A 106 -4.38 -0.55 0.08
CA THR A 106 -3.50 0.13 1.02
C THR A 106 -3.99 -0.12 2.44
N LYS A 107 -3.06 -0.45 3.34
CA LYS A 107 -3.35 -0.71 4.75
C LYS A 107 -3.54 0.61 5.50
N ILE A 108 -4.76 1.11 5.50
CA ILE A 108 -5.15 2.38 6.12
C ILE A 108 -6.20 2.07 7.19
N PRO A 109 -6.05 2.57 8.44
CA PRO A 109 -7.09 2.42 9.45
C PRO A 109 -8.40 3.03 8.97
N LYS A 110 -9.54 2.44 9.36
CA LYS A 110 -10.84 2.95 8.92
C LYS A 110 -11.10 4.33 9.51
N CYS A 111 -11.26 5.33 8.65
CA CYS A 111 -11.75 6.64 9.02
C CYS A 111 -13.30 6.64 9.07
N PHE A 112 -13.88 7.19 10.13
CA PHE A 112 -15.33 7.34 10.30
C PHE A 112 -15.81 8.74 9.95
N GLY A 113 -14.90 9.71 9.92
CA GLY A 113 -15.14 11.05 9.41
C GLY A 113 -14.08 12.03 9.86
N VAL A 114 -14.13 13.20 9.26
CA VAL A 114 -13.16 14.27 9.43
C VAL A 114 -13.88 15.61 9.55
N GLN A 115 -13.21 16.57 10.17
CA GLN A 115 -13.57 17.98 10.16
C GLN A 115 -12.31 18.78 9.87
N ARG A 116 -12.38 19.59 8.81
CA ARG A 116 -11.32 20.54 8.50
C ARG A 116 -11.30 21.65 9.54
N LYS A 117 -10.09 22.11 9.89
CA LYS A 117 -9.86 23.27 10.73
C LYS A 117 -10.08 24.54 9.89
N ASP A 118 -10.92 25.45 10.38
CA ASP A 118 -11.16 26.78 9.81
C ASP A 118 -11.39 27.81 10.95
N GLU A 119 -11.85 29.03 10.65
CA GLU A 119 -12.07 30.07 11.68
C GLU A 119 -13.18 29.70 12.69
N GLU A 120 -14.18 28.92 12.27
CA GLU A 120 -15.36 28.57 13.06
C GLU A 120 -15.25 27.17 13.70
N ASN A 121 -14.51 26.28 13.05
CA ASN A 121 -14.40 24.87 13.38
C ASN A 121 -13.03 24.49 13.91
N GLU A 122 -13.03 23.68 14.96
CA GLU A 122 -11.86 22.93 15.38
C GLU A 122 -11.70 21.73 14.43
N GLY A 123 -10.47 21.34 14.12
CA GLY A 123 -10.22 20.21 13.23
C GLY A 123 -10.21 18.91 14.03
N PHE A 124 -10.77 17.83 13.47
CA PHE A 124 -10.61 16.49 14.02
C PHE A 124 -10.56 15.44 12.90
N ILE A 125 -9.95 14.30 13.20
CA ILE A 125 -10.05 13.06 12.44
C ILE A 125 -10.51 11.96 13.38
N MET A 126 -11.55 11.24 12.98
CA MET A 126 -12.12 10.15 13.77
C MET A 126 -11.85 8.82 13.09
N MET A 127 -11.09 7.96 13.74
CA MET A 127 -10.61 6.70 13.14
C MET A 127 -10.67 5.50 14.10
N GLU A 128 -10.65 4.31 13.52
CA GLU A 128 -10.63 3.02 14.21
C GLU A 128 -9.43 2.87 15.15
N ASP A 129 -9.68 2.46 16.40
CA ASP A 129 -8.61 1.99 17.26
C ASP A 129 -8.16 0.60 16.83
N ILE A 130 -6.89 0.52 16.46
CA ILE A 130 -6.25 -0.72 16.03
C ILE A 130 -5.15 -1.16 17.01
N SER A 131 -5.07 -0.58 18.21
CA SER A 131 -4.02 -0.90 19.21
C SER A 131 -4.06 -2.33 19.76
N ASP A 132 -5.13 -3.07 19.47
CA ASP A 132 -5.26 -4.48 19.81
C ASP A 132 -4.63 -5.41 18.78
N ARG A 133 -4.52 -4.97 17.52
CA ARG A 133 -4.02 -5.74 16.37
C ARG A 133 -2.73 -5.18 15.77
N GLY A 134 -2.46 -3.89 16.00
CA GLY A 134 -1.29 -3.18 15.53
C GLY A 134 -0.41 -2.69 16.68
N VAL A 135 0.91 -2.72 16.48
CA VAL A 135 1.90 -2.19 17.42
C VAL A 135 3.05 -1.51 16.69
N LEU A 136 3.59 -0.44 17.28
CA LEU A 136 4.76 0.27 16.77
C LEU A 136 6.04 -0.48 17.15
N GLU A 137 7.04 -0.41 16.28
CA GLU A 137 8.41 -0.80 16.62
C GLU A 137 9.15 0.40 17.25
N THR A 138 10.20 0.15 18.03
CA THR A 138 10.92 1.24 18.69
C THR A 138 11.97 1.89 17.78
N VAL A 139 11.96 3.22 17.67
CA VAL A 139 12.94 4.00 16.86
C VAL A 139 14.39 3.65 17.19
N ILE A 140 14.69 3.43 18.48
CA ILE A 140 16.05 3.15 18.94
C ILE A 140 16.52 1.77 18.45
N GLN A 141 15.65 0.76 18.48
CA GLN A 141 15.98 -0.57 17.99
C GLN A 141 16.02 -0.60 16.46
N GLY A 142 15.18 0.19 15.81
CA GLY A 142 14.97 0.16 14.37
C GLY A 142 14.22 -1.08 13.91
N MET A 143 13.80 -1.08 12.65
CA MET A 143 13.14 -2.24 12.04
C MET A 143 14.15 -3.31 11.64
N THR A 144 13.73 -4.56 11.76
CA THR A 144 14.43 -5.71 11.19
C THR A 144 14.38 -5.68 9.66
N TYR A 145 15.30 -6.38 9.00
CA TYR A 145 15.33 -6.47 7.53
C TYR A 145 14.01 -6.99 6.93
N GLU A 146 13.36 -7.96 7.58
CA GLU A 146 12.09 -8.54 7.12
C GLU A 146 10.93 -7.54 7.24
N GLN A 147 10.86 -6.78 8.33
CA GLN A 147 9.90 -5.68 8.47
C GLN A 147 10.09 -4.63 7.38
N VAL A 148 11.34 -4.24 7.09
CA VAL A 148 11.64 -3.23 6.06
C VAL A 148 11.23 -3.71 4.68
N LYS A 149 11.48 -4.97 4.35
CA LYS A 149 11.00 -5.58 3.10
C LYS A 149 9.48 -5.50 2.99
N ALA A 150 8.75 -5.83 4.06
CA ALA A 150 7.30 -5.75 4.07
C ALA A 150 6.80 -4.32 3.82
N VAL A 151 7.41 -3.32 4.46
CA VAL A 151 7.10 -1.91 4.24
C VAL A 151 7.40 -1.50 2.80
N VAL A 152 8.57 -1.87 2.26
CA VAL A 152 8.95 -1.55 0.88
C VAL A 152 7.96 -2.12 -0.13
N VAL A 153 7.47 -3.34 0.09
CA VAL A 153 6.45 -3.96 -0.75
C VAL A 153 5.14 -3.16 -0.66
N ASP A 154 4.65 -2.85 0.53
CA ASP A 154 3.39 -2.12 0.69
C ASP A 154 3.46 -0.68 0.13
N VAL A 155 4.61 -0.01 0.26
CA VAL A 155 4.87 1.31 -0.36
C VAL A 155 4.91 1.21 -1.88
N ALA A 156 5.52 0.17 -2.46
CA ALA A 156 5.51 -0.06 -3.90
C ALA A 156 4.09 -0.30 -4.43
N LEU A 157 3.28 -1.08 -3.69
CA LEU A 157 1.88 -1.33 -4.03
C LEU A 157 1.05 -0.04 -3.93
N LEU A 158 1.21 0.74 -2.87
CA LEU A 158 0.59 2.06 -2.71
C LEU A 158 0.89 2.96 -3.91
N HIS A 159 2.17 3.10 -4.27
CA HIS A 159 2.57 3.96 -5.39
C HIS A 159 2.00 3.46 -6.71
N ALA A 160 1.98 2.15 -6.96
CA ALA A 160 1.41 1.58 -8.19
C ALA A 160 -0.11 1.78 -8.25
N ASP A 161 -0.83 1.46 -7.16
CA ASP A 161 -2.28 1.65 -7.07
C ASP A 161 -2.65 3.12 -7.20
N SER A 162 -1.83 4.05 -6.69
CA SER A 162 -2.08 5.48 -6.84
C SER A 162 -2.11 5.95 -8.30
N ARG A 163 -1.52 5.19 -9.25
CA ARG A 163 -1.61 5.50 -10.69
C ARG A 163 -3.01 5.37 -11.25
N THR A 164 -3.93 4.72 -10.54
CA THR A 164 -5.33 4.64 -10.94
C THR A 164 -6.17 5.80 -10.41
N LEU A 165 -5.60 6.69 -9.59
CA LEU A 165 -6.33 7.85 -9.06
C LEU A 165 -6.68 8.83 -10.20
N PRO A 166 -7.85 9.48 -10.13
CA PRO A 166 -8.22 10.52 -11.09
C PRO A 166 -7.22 11.69 -11.07
N GLN A 167 -7.00 12.31 -12.23
CA GLN A 167 -6.13 13.48 -12.35
C GLN A 167 -6.55 14.63 -11.42
N GLU A 168 -7.86 14.83 -11.24
CA GLU A 168 -8.42 15.86 -10.34
C GLU A 168 -7.97 15.68 -8.88
N ILE A 169 -7.74 14.44 -8.44
CA ILE A 169 -7.19 14.16 -7.11
C ILE A 169 -5.73 14.59 -7.05
N PHE A 170 -4.94 14.27 -8.08
CA PHE A 170 -3.55 14.72 -8.16
C PHE A 170 -3.42 16.24 -8.24
N ASP A 171 -4.33 16.94 -8.91
CA ASP A 171 -4.31 18.40 -8.98
C ASP A 171 -4.49 19.06 -7.61
N LYS A 172 -5.29 18.44 -6.74
CA LYS A 172 -5.44 18.88 -5.34
C LYS A 172 -4.25 18.51 -4.45
N LEU A 173 -3.40 17.58 -4.87
CA LEU A 173 -2.24 17.05 -4.12
C LEU A 173 -0.91 17.71 -4.51
N GLU A 174 -0.93 18.92 -5.05
CA GLU A 174 0.30 19.71 -5.26
C GLU A 174 1.12 19.80 -3.97
N LEU A 175 2.45 19.74 -4.10
CA LEU A 175 3.36 19.87 -2.96
C LEU A 175 3.20 21.26 -2.32
N ASP A 176 2.79 21.29 -1.06
CA ASP A 176 2.74 22.54 -0.29
C ASP A 176 4.08 22.76 0.41
N ASN A 177 4.94 23.58 -0.21
CA ASN A 177 6.26 23.93 0.33
C ASN A 177 6.21 24.52 1.75
N ALA A 178 5.08 25.07 2.20
CA ALA A 178 4.96 25.53 3.58
C ALA A 178 4.96 24.33 4.54
N ILE A 179 4.18 23.28 4.26
CA ILE A 179 4.10 22.03 5.04
C ILE A 179 5.45 21.31 5.04
N HIS A 180 6.19 21.42 3.93
CA HIS A 180 7.50 20.79 3.75
C HIS A 180 8.70 21.69 4.07
N ALA A 181 8.49 22.88 4.66
CA ALA A 181 9.57 23.83 4.93
C ALA A 181 10.48 23.33 6.07
N SER A 182 11.58 22.65 5.72
CA SER A 182 12.64 22.22 6.65
C SER A 182 13.61 23.33 7.06
N GLY A 183 13.58 24.49 6.40
CA GLY A 183 14.57 25.56 6.56
C GLY A 183 14.68 26.13 7.99
N GLU A 184 13.56 26.30 8.72
CA GLU A 184 13.60 26.81 10.10
C GLU A 184 14.15 25.79 11.08
N SER A 185 13.74 24.52 10.96
CA SER A 185 14.25 23.41 11.78
C SER A 185 15.74 23.19 11.54
N PHE A 186 16.21 23.36 10.30
CA PHE A 186 17.62 23.23 9.96
C PHE A 186 18.47 24.38 10.51
N ARG A 187 17.97 25.63 10.45
CA ARG A 187 18.68 26.76 11.07
C ARG A 187 18.89 26.53 12.57
N GLY A 188 17.86 26.06 13.27
CA GLY A 188 17.97 25.67 14.68
C GLY A 188 19.01 24.55 14.92
N LEU A 189 19.08 23.57 14.02
CA LEU A 189 20.10 22.52 14.08
C LEU A 189 21.51 23.10 13.93
N MET A 190 21.74 24.01 12.98
CA MET A 190 23.05 24.60 12.71
C MET A 190 23.57 25.52 13.83
N GLU A 191 22.63 26.18 14.50
CA GLU A 191 22.88 27.02 15.67
C GLU A 191 23.13 26.17 16.95
N HIS A 192 22.84 24.87 16.93
CA HIS A 192 23.03 24.01 18.09
C HIS A 192 24.52 23.81 18.45
N GLU A 193 24.84 23.95 19.74
CA GLU A 193 26.21 23.86 20.26
C GLU A 193 26.72 22.42 20.47
N SER A 194 26.02 21.40 19.98
CA SER A 194 26.41 20.00 20.21
C SER A 194 27.78 19.72 19.58
N PRO A 195 28.71 19.02 20.26
CA PRO A 195 30.02 18.68 19.70
C PRO A 195 29.94 17.95 18.35
N VAL A 196 28.89 17.15 18.15
CA VAL A 196 28.64 16.44 16.88
C VAL A 196 28.29 17.43 15.77
N ILE A 197 27.35 18.34 16.02
CA ILE A 197 26.97 19.37 15.05
C ILE A 197 28.15 20.27 14.73
N GLN A 198 28.91 20.71 15.74
CA GLN A 198 30.10 21.53 15.52
C GLN A 198 31.14 20.82 14.64
N LYS A 199 31.37 19.52 14.88
CA LYS A 199 32.30 18.70 14.10
C LYS A 199 31.88 18.57 12.63
N TYR A 200 30.58 18.46 12.35
CA TYR A 200 30.05 18.22 11.00
C TYR A 200 29.41 19.45 10.35
N ARG A 201 29.55 20.65 10.94
CA ARG A 201 28.84 21.86 10.52
C ARG A 201 29.03 22.19 9.03
N GLN A 202 30.24 22.09 8.50
CA GLN A 202 30.49 22.37 7.09
C GLN A 202 29.76 21.37 6.16
N ASN A 203 29.79 20.08 6.50
CA ASN A 203 29.06 19.06 5.75
C ASN A 203 27.54 19.31 5.79
N LEU A 204 27.01 19.64 6.96
CA LEU A 204 25.59 19.98 7.15
C LEU A 204 25.22 21.21 6.32
N GLN A 205 26.03 22.27 6.33
CA GLN A 205 25.78 23.47 5.53
C GLN A 205 25.70 23.15 4.03
N SER A 206 26.63 22.34 3.50
CA SER A 206 26.60 21.93 2.10
C SER A 206 25.34 21.12 1.73
N CYS A 207 24.79 20.34 2.66
CA CYS A 207 23.51 19.66 2.44
C CYS A 207 22.35 20.65 2.28
N CYS A 208 22.37 21.80 2.95
CA CYS A 208 21.31 22.79 2.82
C CYS A 208 21.45 23.70 1.61
N ASP A 209 22.66 23.91 1.14
CA ASP A 209 22.84 24.54 -0.16
C ASP A 209 22.21 23.67 -1.27
N LEU A 210 22.22 22.33 -1.12
CA LEU A 210 21.53 21.40 -2.01
C LEU A 210 20.01 21.41 -1.86
N GLU A 211 19.48 21.65 -0.65
CA GLU A 211 18.04 21.75 -0.39
C GLU A 211 17.39 22.88 -1.21
N ASN A 212 18.08 24.02 -1.34
CA ASN A 212 17.65 25.13 -2.20
C ASN A 212 17.61 24.78 -3.70
N HIS A 213 18.19 23.64 -4.09
CA HIS A 213 18.20 23.10 -5.44
C HIS A 213 17.30 21.87 -5.61
N MET A 214 16.57 21.44 -4.56
CA MET A 214 15.62 20.35 -4.66
C MET A 214 14.35 20.80 -5.38
N PHE A 215 13.93 20.04 -6.39
CA PHE A 215 12.72 20.32 -7.16
C PHE A 215 11.48 19.92 -6.34
N PRO A 216 10.59 20.88 -6.00
CA PRO A 216 9.33 20.60 -5.30
C PRO A 216 8.53 19.50 -6.00
N GLU A 217 8.46 19.57 -7.33
CA GLU A 217 7.81 18.56 -8.15
C GLU A 217 8.84 17.67 -8.85
N SER A 218 9.59 16.90 -8.06
CA SER A 218 10.62 15.98 -8.55
C SER A 218 10.14 15.06 -9.68
N HIS A 219 8.86 14.66 -9.67
CA HIS A 219 8.29 13.85 -10.73
C HIS A 219 8.31 14.55 -12.11
N LEU A 220 8.11 15.87 -12.17
CA LEU A 220 8.25 16.66 -13.39
C LEU A 220 9.71 16.77 -13.80
N ALA A 221 10.60 17.07 -12.84
CA ALA A 221 12.04 17.23 -13.10
C ALA A 221 12.67 15.96 -13.71
N TYR A 222 12.17 14.79 -13.30
CA TYR A 222 12.64 13.50 -13.79
C TYR A 222 11.71 12.87 -14.85
N ASN A 223 10.70 13.60 -15.33
CA ASN A 223 9.72 13.10 -16.32
C ASN A 223 9.12 11.72 -15.96
N THR A 224 8.81 11.54 -14.70
CA THR A 224 8.12 10.36 -14.17
C THR A 224 6.65 10.70 -13.93
N PRO A 225 5.69 9.87 -14.35
CA PRO A 225 4.30 10.13 -14.01
C PRO A 225 4.11 10.13 -12.48
N PRO A 226 3.23 10.98 -11.93
CA PRO A 226 3.12 11.17 -10.49
C PRO A 226 2.58 9.90 -9.82
N VAL A 227 3.00 9.70 -8.58
CA VAL A 227 2.39 8.75 -7.62
C VAL A 227 1.97 9.53 -6.38
N LEU A 228 1.09 8.95 -5.58
CA LEU A 228 0.79 9.48 -4.25
C LEU A 228 1.95 9.13 -3.31
N SER A 229 2.73 10.13 -2.91
CA SER A 229 3.71 9.99 -1.84
C SER A 229 3.01 10.15 -0.50
N HIS A 230 3.30 9.28 0.47
CA HIS A 230 2.91 9.49 1.86
C HIS A 230 3.76 10.60 2.50
N ALA A 231 5.03 10.70 2.08
CA ALA A 231 6.07 11.63 2.47
C ALA A 231 6.56 11.58 3.93
N ASP A 232 5.79 10.94 4.81
CA ASP A 232 6.16 10.68 6.20
C ASP A 232 6.26 9.18 6.56
N ILE A 233 6.83 8.35 5.68
CA ILE A 233 7.06 6.93 5.97
C ILE A 233 8.30 6.77 6.85
N TRP A 234 8.07 6.64 8.16
CA TRP A 234 9.08 6.27 9.15
C TRP A 234 8.46 5.39 10.24
N ILE A 235 9.30 4.73 11.04
CA ILE A 235 8.92 3.66 11.98
C ILE A 235 7.74 4.00 12.91
N ASN A 236 7.57 5.26 13.32
CA ASN A 236 6.48 5.66 14.22
C ASN A 236 5.12 5.87 13.52
N ASN A 237 5.11 5.89 12.20
CA ASN A 237 3.91 6.01 11.38
C ASN A 237 3.52 4.66 10.73
N ILE A 238 4.17 3.57 11.16
CA ILE A 238 3.97 2.22 10.64
C ILE A 238 3.61 1.30 11.80
N LEU A 239 2.37 0.79 11.80
CA LEU A 239 1.96 -0.27 12.71
C LEU A 239 2.24 -1.62 12.08
N PHE A 240 2.85 -2.52 12.84
CA PHE A 240 3.03 -3.92 12.49
C PHE A 240 1.97 -4.80 13.14
N GLU A 241 1.70 -5.96 12.57
CA GLU A 241 0.83 -6.98 13.17
C GLU A 241 1.32 -7.30 14.58
N LYS A 242 0.42 -7.23 15.55
CA LYS A 242 0.75 -7.50 16.96
C LYS A 242 0.72 -9.00 17.21
N LYS A 243 1.81 -9.54 17.73
CA LYS A 243 1.90 -10.94 18.17
C LYS A 243 1.18 -11.15 19.50
N ASP A 244 0.94 -12.41 19.86
CA ASP A 244 0.31 -12.80 21.12
C ASP A 244 1.07 -12.31 22.36
N ASP A 245 2.40 -12.18 22.25
CA ASP A 245 3.26 -11.62 23.31
C ASP A 245 3.26 -10.08 23.37
N GLY A 246 2.50 -9.43 22.48
CA GLY A 246 2.35 -7.97 22.38
C GLY A 246 3.43 -7.28 21.55
N THR A 247 4.42 -8.01 21.03
CA THR A 247 5.51 -7.44 20.21
C THR A 247 5.13 -7.31 18.73
N ALA A 248 5.94 -6.57 17.98
CA ALA A 248 5.75 -6.36 16.54
C ALA A 248 6.07 -7.63 15.72
N GLY A 249 5.18 -7.92 14.78
CA GLY A 249 5.35 -8.86 13.67
C GLY A 249 6.18 -8.29 12.54
N GLU A 250 6.27 -9.08 11.47
CA GLU A 250 7.00 -8.71 10.26
C GLU A 250 6.11 -7.99 9.25
N LYS A 251 4.80 -8.20 9.31
CA LYS A 251 3.85 -7.63 8.36
C LYS A 251 3.37 -6.27 8.85
N VAL A 252 3.31 -5.31 7.94
CA VAL A 252 2.62 -4.04 8.19
C VAL A 252 1.14 -4.33 8.37
N TYR A 253 0.56 -3.69 9.39
CA TYR A 253 -0.84 -3.71 9.72
C TYR A 253 -1.54 -2.42 9.29
N GLY A 254 -0.88 -1.26 9.42
CA GLY A 254 -1.44 0.02 9.01
C GLY A 254 -0.41 1.13 8.88
N LEU A 255 -0.64 2.04 7.93
CA LEU A 255 0.10 3.29 7.75
C LEU A 255 -0.71 4.46 8.32
N LEU A 256 -0.08 5.27 9.16
CA LEU A 256 -0.68 6.39 9.87
C LEU A 256 -0.09 7.72 9.39
N ASP A 257 -0.78 8.81 9.72
CA ASP A 257 -0.26 10.18 9.62
C ASP A 257 0.05 10.59 8.16
N TRP A 258 -1.04 10.89 7.45
CA TRP A 258 -1.00 11.25 6.02
C TRP A 258 -0.91 12.78 5.81
N GLN A 259 -0.50 13.53 6.83
CA GLN A 259 -0.49 15.00 6.82
C GLN A 259 0.45 15.62 5.78
N LEU A 260 1.48 14.87 5.36
CA LEU A 260 2.48 15.30 4.38
C LEU A 260 2.20 14.78 2.96
N THR A 261 1.06 14.10 2.72
CA THR A 261 0.82 13.44 1.45
C THR A 261 0.70 14.42 0.28
N HIS A 262 1.29 14.08 -0.85
CA HIS A 262 1.33 14.91 -2.05
C HIS A 262 1.63 14.07 -3.30
N ARG A 263 1.48 14.68 -4.47
CA ARG A 263 1.90 14.10 -5.75
C ARG A 263 3.41 14.17 -5.89
N GLY A 264 4.06 13.04 -6.08
CA GLY A 264 5.51 12.95 -6.14
C GLY A 264 5.99 11.83 -7.04
N ASN A 265 7.26 11.46 -6.89
CA ASN A 265 7.84 10.29 -7.54
C ASN A 265 7.96 9.08 -6.58
N GLY A 266 7.51 9.21 -5.34
CA GLY A 266 7.54 8.16 -4.31
C GLY A 266 8.91 7.89 -3.67
N MET A 267 10.00 8.51 -4.16
CA MET A 267 11.34 8.21 -3.64
C MET A 267 11.60 8.81 -2.26
N ASN A 268 10.90 9.88 -1.92
CA ASN A 268 10.94 10.47 -0.58
C ASN A 268 10.53 9.46 0.51
N ASP A 269 9.54 8.61 0.22
CA ASP A 269 9.09 7.58 1.17
C ASP A 269 10.17 6.54 1.46
N LEU A 270 10.84 6.03 0.42
CA LEU A 270 11.92 5.06 0.59
C LEU A 270 13.14 5.68 1.26
N VAL A 271 13.50 6.91 0.88
CA VAL A 271 14.64 7.61 1.48
C VAL A 271 14.36 7.89 2.96
N ARG A 272 13.18 8.36 3.31
CA ARG A 272 12.80 8.62 4.70
C ARG A 272 12.79 7.33 5.53
N LEU A 273 12.17 6.28 5.00
CA LEU A 273 12.14 4.95 5.62
C LEU A 273 13.56 4.47 5.96
N LEU A 274 14.44 4.41 4.97
CA LEU A 274 15.77 3.84 5.14
C LEU A 274 16.68 4.70 6.02
N ASN A 275 16.54 6.04 6.00
CA ASN A 275 17.43 6.90 6.79
C ASN A 275 17.02 7.01 8.26
N VAL A 276 15.73 6.88 8.58
CA VAL A 276 15.23 7.14 9.94
C VAL A 276 14.86 5.85 10.69
N SER A 277 14.56 4.77 9.97
CA SER A 277 13.83 3.63 10.57
C SER A 277 14.62 2.33 10.66
N VAL A 278 15.88 2.32 10.20
CA VAL A 278 16.76 1.13 10.22
C VAL A 278 18.15 1.49 10.71
N ASP A 279 18.93 0.49 11.09
CA ASP A 279 20.34 0.66 11.45
C ASP A 279 21.24 0.88 10.22
N GLU A 280 22.52 1.16 10.48
CA GLU A 280 23.51 1.35 9.42
C GLU A 280 23.87 0.08 8.67
N GLU A 281 23.73 -1.11 9.27
CA GLU A 281 24.08 -2.38 8.63
C GLU A 281 23.08 -2.66 7.50
N ILE A 282 21.78 -2.60 7.79
CA ILE A 282 20.72 -2.77 6.80
C ILE A 282 20.86 -1.74 5.68
N ARG A 283 21.04 -0.45 6.01
CA ARG A 283 21.25 0.60 5.00
C ARG A 283 22.45 0.34 4.10
N ARG A 284 23.59 -0.08 4.65
CA ARG A 284 24.83 -0.22 3.87
C ARG A 284 24.82 -1.48 3.03
N LYS A 285 24.29 -2.58 3.57
CA LYS A 285 24.34 -3.91 2.96
C LYS A 285 23.19 -4.17 1.99
N HIS A 286 21.99 -3.68 2.30
CA HIS A 286 20.77 -4.11 1.61
C HIS A 286 20.01 -3.01 0.86
N ARG A 287 20.46 -1.75 0.90
CA ARG A 287 19.76 -0.63 0.23
C ARG A 287 19.45 -0.90 -1.25
N MET A 288 20.42 -1.44 -2.00
CA MET A 288 20.20 -1.71 -3.44
C MET A 288 19.22 -2.86 -3.65
N ASP A 289 19.27 -3.90 -2.81
CA ASP A 289 18.33 -5.03 -2.87
C ASP A 289 16.90 -4.54 -2.57
N LEU A 290 16.73 -3.66 -1.58
CA LEU A 290 15.44 -3.08 -1.22
C LEU A 290 14.90 -2.17 -2.33
N PHE A 291 15.76 -1.38 -2.99
CA PHE A 291 15.33 -0.60 -4.15
C PHE A 291 14.93 -1.50 -5.33
N GLN A 292 15.67 -2.59 -5.59
CA GLN A 292 15.29 -3.53 -6.63
C GLN A 292 13.94 -4.20 -6.30
N LEU A 293 13.74 -4.61 -5.04
CA LEU A 293 12.46 -5.15 -4.56
C LEU A 293 11.30 -4.17 -4.79
N TYR A 294 11.51 -2.89 -4.48
CA TYR A 294 10.52 -1.84 -4.76
C TYR A 294 10.17 -1.78 -6.24
N LEU A 295 11.19 -1.70 -7.12
CA LEU A 295 10.99 -1.56 -8.56
C LEU A 295 10.30 -2.77 -9.18
N ASP A 296 10.71 -3.98 -8.79
CA ASP A 296 10.09 -5.24 -9.24
C ASP A 296 8.63 -5.32 -8.80
N THR A 297 8.34 -4.98 -7.53
CA THR A 297 6.98 -4.97 -6.99
C THR A 297 6.10 -3.93 -7.69
N PHE A 298 6.60 -2.70 -7.83
CA PHE A 298 5.90 -1.60 -8.49
C PHE A 298 5.60 -1.94 -9.95
N GLY A 299 6.61 -2.39 -10.72
CA GLY A 299 6.45 -2.76 -12.12
C GLY A 299 5.52 -3.96 -12.34
N SER A 300 5.59 -4.99 -11.47
CA SER A 300 4.67 -6.11 -11.49
C SER A 300 3.23 -5.65 -11.23
N ARG A 301 3.04 -4.79 -10.23
CA ARG A 301 1.72 -4.29 -9.87
C ARG A 301 1.10 -3.42 -10.98
N LEU A 302 1.89 -2.58 -11.66
CA LEU A 302 1.43 -1.86 -12.85
C LEU A 302 0.91 -2.83 -13.92
N GLY A 303 1.61 -3.95 -14.14
CA GLY A 303 1.17 -4.99 -15.08
C GLY A 303 -0.16 -5.64 -14.68
N GLU A 304 -0.36 -5.91 -13.39
CA GLU A 304 -1.64 -6.42 -12.86
C GLU A 304 -2.79 -5.43 -13.04
N LEU A 305 -2.51 -4.12 -13.00
CA LEU A 305 -3.47 -3.04 -13.25
C LEU A 305 -3.73 -2.81 -14.75
N GLY A 306 -3.15 -3.63 -15.64
CA GLY A 306 -3.27 -3.48 -17.09
C GLY A 306 -2.46 -2.31 -17.67
N MET A 307 -1.55 -1.73 -16.89
CA MET A 307 -0.61 -0.71 -17.32
C MET A 307 0.68 -1.36 -17.83
N LYS A 308 1.41 -0.66 -18.70
CA LYS A 308 2.75 -1.10 -19.11
C LYS A 308 3.66 -1.11 -17.87
N SER A 309 4.36 -2.22 -17.62
CA SER A 309 5.32 -2.38 -16.50
C SER A 309 6.59 -1.56 -16.71
N CYS A 310 6.44 -0.23 -16.81
CA CYS A 310 7.52 0.73 -16.96
C CYS A 310 7.70 1.50 -15.65
N ILE A 311 8.92 1.46 -15.13
CA ILE A 311 9.24 1.94 -13.78
C ILE A 311 9.82 3.35 -13.75
N GLY A 312 10.20 3.92 -14.91
CA GLY A 312 10.79 5.25 -14.99
C GLY A 312 11.55 5.49 -16.30
N PRO A 313 12.19 6.66 -16.47
CA PRO A 313 13.00 6.98 -17.64
C PRO A 313 14.29 6.15 -17.68
N CYS A 314 14.83 5.95 -18.87
CA CYS A 314 16.18 5.43 -19.04
C CYS A 314 17.20 6.50 -18.67
N LEU A 315 18.25 6.12 -17.94
CA LEU A 315 19.36 7.01 -17.64
C LEU A 315 20.57 6.56 -18.46
N SER A 316 20.94 7.35 -19.48
CA SER A 316 22.03 7.00 -20.41
C SER A 316 21.86 5.61 -21.06
N ASN A 317 20.64 5.26 -21.48
CA ASN A 317 20.26 3.93 -21.99
C ASN A 317 20.48 2.77 -21.01
N GLN A 318 20.65 3.07 -19.72
CA GLN A 318 20.74 2.06 -18.66
C GLN A 318 19.44 2.00 -17.88
N CYS A 319 19.11 0.78 -17.47
CA CYS A 319 17.96 0.46 -16.63
C CYS A 319 18.40 -0.45 -15.49
N PRO A 320 17.64 -0.47 -14.37
CA PRO A 320 17.81 -1.44 -13.31
C PRO A 320 17.80 -2.88 -13.82
N THR A 321 18.41 -3.79 -13.05
CA THR A 321 18.40 -5.22 -13.34
C THR A 321 16.96 -5.68 -13.55
N THR A 322 16.72 -6.54 -14.55
CA THR A 322 15.40 -7.04 -15.01
C THR A 322 14.60 -6.11 -15.95
N TYR A 323 15.03 -4.87 -16.16
CA TYR A 323 14.37 -3.92 -17.07
C TYR A 323 15.23 -3.60 -18.29
N THR A 324 14.58 -3.30 -19.41
CA THR A 324 15.23 -2.86 -20.65
C THR A 324 14.73 -1.49 -21.06
N CYS A 325 15.61 -0.66 -21.63
CA CYS A 325 15.21 0.64 -22.15
C CYS A 325 14.38 0.46 -23.42
N ASP A 326 13.14 0.94 -23.40
CA ASP A 326 12.31 1.05 -24.60
C ASP A 326 12.82 2.22 -25.44
N ASN A 327 13.35 1.91 -26.64
CA ASN A 327 13.93 2.91 -27.53
C ASN A 327 12.92 3.95 -28.03
N THR A 328 11.62 3.64 -28.03
CA THR A 328 10.56 4.54 -28.48
C THR A 328 10.11 5.48 -27.36
N THR A 329 9.86 4.94 -26.16
CA THR A 329 9.36 5.75 -25.04
C THR A 329 10.46 6.31 -24.13
N GLN A 330 11.70 5.85 -24.29
CA GLN A 330 12.84 6.18 -23.42
C GLN A 330 12.54 5.85 -21.94
N GLN A 331 11.83 4.74 -21.71
CA GLN A 331 11.45 4.26 -20.38
C GLN A 331 12.00 2.85 -20.11
N CYS A 332 12.38 2.59 -18.87
CA CYS A 332 12.75 1.27 -18.39
C CYS A 332 11.50 0.43 -18.19
N CYS A 333 11.29 -0.57 -19.04
CA CYS A 333 10.13 -1.43 -19.03
C CYS A 333 10.55 -2.90 -18.95
N SER A 334 9.75 -3.70 -18.23
CA SER A 334 9.97 -5.14 -18.19
C SER A 334 9.55 -5.75 -19.53
N SER A 335 10.43 -6.59 -20.10
CA SER A 335 10.18 -7.35 -21.32
C SER A 335 9.19 -8.50 -21.12
N ASN A 336 8.85 -8.84 -19.87
CA ASN A 336 7.86 -9.87 -19.51
C ASN A 336 6.43 -9.33 -19.42
N SER A 337 6.07 -8.38 -20.28
CA SER A 337 4.68 -7.99 -20.53
C SER A 337 3.98 -9.01 -21.43
N THR A 338 3.96 -10.28 -21.03
CA THR A 338 2.78 -11.10 -21.30
C THR A 338 2.03 -11.13 -19.98
N THR A 339 0.79 -10.64 -19.99
CA THR A 339 -0.13 -10.61 -18.85
C THR A 339 -0.36 -12.01 -18.31
N CYS A 340 0.57 -12.53 -17.50
CA CYS A 340 0.38 -13.77 -16.76
C CYS A 340 -0.44 -13.45 -15.51
N VAL A 341 -1.74 -13.31 -15.72
CA VAL A 341 -2.72 -13.14 -14.66
C VAL A 341 -3.63 -14.35 -14.66
N ASP A 342 -4.08 -14.75 -13.49
CA ASP A 342 -5.14 -15.75 -13.39
C ASP A 342 -6.44 -15.15 -13.94
N LYS A 343 -7.21 -15.95 -14.65
CA LYS A 343 -8.50 -15.52 -15.18
C LYS A 343 -9.48 -15.34 -14.01
N VAL A 344 -10.39 -14.37 -14.18
CA VAL A 344 -11.43 -14.05 -13.19
C VAL A 344 -12.78 -14.60 -13.61
N GLY A 345 -13.62 -14.93 -12.63
CA GLY A 345 -15.01 -15.33 -12.84
C GLY A 345 -15.93 -14.15 -13.19
N ALA A 346 -17.23 -14.42 -13.31
CA ALA A 346 -18.24 -13.41 -13.64
C ALA A 346 -18.41 -12.33 -12.53
N ASP A 347 -17.92 -12.60 -11.33
CA ASP A 347 -17.86 -11.68 -10.19
C ASP A 347 -16.60 -10.81 -10.16
N GLY A 348 -15.68 -11.00 -11.12
CA GLY A 348 -14.42 -10.26 -11.21
C GLY A 348 -13.34 -10.74 -10.24
N VAL A 349 -13.55 -11.87 -9.54
CA VAL A 349 -12.58 -12.46 -8.60
C VAL A 349 -12.01 -13.74 -9.19
N SER A 350 -10.72 -14.02 -8.94
CA SER A 350 -10.11 -15.27 -9.38
C SER A 350 -10.24 -16.36 -8.31
N ASP A 351 -10.77 -17.51 -8.68
CA ASP A 351 -10.85 -18.70 -7.82
C ASP A 351 -9.50 -19.43 -7.68
N CYS A 352 -8.53 -19.08 -8.52
CA CYS A 352 -7.26 -19.78 -8.63
C CYS A 352 -6.51 -19.96 -7.30
N PRO A 353 -6.37 -18.95 -6.43
CA PRO A 353 -5.69 -19.11 -5.14
C PRO A 353 -6.29 -20.21 -4.26
N ARG A 354 -7.63 -20.34 -4.27
CA ARG A 354 -8.37 -21.35 -3.49
C ARG A 354 -8.26 -22.75 -4.10
N LEU A 355 -7.93 -22.84 -5.39
CA LEU A 355 -7.84 -24.08 -6.16
C LEU A 355 -6.40 -24.50 -6.47
N SER A 356 -5.41 -23.85 -5.87
CA SER A 356 -3.97 -24.10 -6.10
C SER A 356 -3.54 -25.57 -5.92
N TYR A 357 -4.21 -26.32 -5.05
CA TYR A 357 -3.96 -27.76 -4.86
C TYR A 357 -4.24 -28.61 -6.12
N LEU A 358 -5.02 -28.10 -7.07
CA LEU A 358 -5.32 -28.76 -8.35
C LEU A 358 -4.24 -28.53 -9.41
N CYS A 359 -3.28 -27.62 -9.20
CA CYS A 359 -2.28 -27.28 -10.21
C CYS A 359 -1.60 -28.54 -10.77
N ASN A 360 -1.15 -29.47 -9.91
CA ASN A 360 -0.45 -30.68 -10.33
C ASN A 360 -1.34 -31.92 -10.50
N ASN A 361 -2.67 -31.75 -10.47
CA ASN A 361 -3.60 -32.86 -10.72
C ASN A 361 -3.66 -33.16 -12.22
N SER A 362 -3.41 -34.41 -12.62
CA SER A 362 -3.37 -34.82 -14.04
C SER A 362 -4.65 -34.56 -14.82
N THR A 363 -5.81 -34.56 -14.16
CA THR A 363 -7.11 -34.30 -14.81
C THR A 363 -7.34 -32.81 -15.07
N TYR A 364 -6.84 -31.96 -14.17
CA TYR A 364 -7.07 -30.51 -14.22
C TYR A 364 -5.83 -29.74 -14.68
N TYR A 365 -4.73 -30.41 -14.98
CA TYR A 365 -3.43 -29.80 -15.28
C TYR A 365 -3.54 -28.75 -16.40
N ASP A 366 -4.18 -29.09 -17.52
CA ASP A 366 -4.31 -28.18 -18.67
C ASP A 366 -5.25 -27.00 -18.35
N LEU A 367 -6.36 -27.26 -17.67
CA LEU A 367 -7.31 -26.23 -17.24
C LEU A 367 -6.65 -25.25 -16.27
N MET A 368 -5.90 -25.75 -15.30
CA MET A 368 -5.17 -24.93 -14.33
C MET A 368 -4.00 -24.18 -14.98
N THR A 369 -3.42 -24.70 -16.06
CA THR A 369 -2.42 -23.97 -16.86
C THR A 369 -3.03 -22.79 -17.60
N ASP A 370 -4.24 -22.95 -18.15
CA ASP A 370 -4.91 -21.89 -18.91
C ASP A 370 -5.63 -20.86 -18.02
N GLN A 371 -6.29 -21.32 -16.96
CA GLN A 371 -7.10 -20.45 -16.09
C GLN A 371 -6.29 -19.86 -14.94
N CYS A 372 -5.28 -20.60 -14.45
CA CYS A 372 -4.49 -20.23 -13.28
C CYS A 372 -2.97 -20.17 -13.55
N PRO A 373 -2.50 -19.56 -14.65
CA PRO A 373 -1.08 -19.56 -15.02
C PRO A 373 -0.20 -18.87 -13.97
N LYS A 374 -0.71 -17.89 -13.22
CA LYS A 374 0.02 -17.22 -12.15
C LYS A 374 0.02 -18.08 -10.88
N THR A 375 -1.15 -18.51 -10.41
CA THR A 375 -1.24 -19.35 -9.20
C THR A 375 -0.46 -20.66 -9.34
N CYS A 376 -0.48 -21.29 -10.52
CA CYS A 376 0.25 -22.53 -10.77
C CYS A 376 1.72 -22.33 -11.17
N SER A 377 2.21 -21.09 -11.19
CA SER A 377 3.59 -20.76 -11.58
C SER A 377 3.95 -21.23 -13.00
N ARG A 378 3.01 -21.11 -13.94
CA ARG A 378 3.12 -21.54 -15.35
C ARG A 378 3.23 -20.38 -16.34
N CYS A 379 3.52 -19.18 -15.86
CA CYS A 379 3.71 -17.96 -16.66
C CYS A 379 4.76 -18.04 -17.77
N SER A 380 5.63 -19.05 -17.74
CA SER A 380 6.73 -19.22 -18.68
C SER A 380 6.52 -20.35 -19.69
N SER A 381 5.33 -20.96 -19.76
CA SER A 381 4.99 -21.77 -20.92
C SER A 381 4.70 -20.85 -22.10
N SER A 382 5.78 -20.31 -22.69
CA SER A 382 5.76 -19.90 -24.08
C SER A 382 5.11 -21.04 -24.87
N SER A 383 4.33 -20.68 -25.88
CA SER A 383 3.87 -21.62 -26.89
C SER A 383 5.03 -22.52 -27.26
N THR A 384 4.99 -23.77 -26.78
CA THR A 384 5.83 -24.79 -27.35
C THR A 384 5.40 -24.80 -28.79
N THR A 385 6.32 -24.45 -29.68
CA THR A 385 6.23 -24.82 -31.08
C THR A 385 6.17 -26.35 -31.07
N THR A 386 4.96 -26.88 -30.92
CA THR A 386 4.69 -28.29 -31.12
C THR A 386 5.02 -28.53 -32.56
N THR A 387 6.18 -29.12 -32.80
CA THR A 387 6.45 -29.80 -34.07
C THR A 387 5.24 -30.68 -34.32
N CYS A 388 4.49 -30.41 -35.39
CA CYS A 388 3.27 -31.16 -35.67
C CYS A 388 3.67 -32.58 -36.08
N VAL A 389 3.67 -33.48 -35.11
CA VAL A 389 4.04 -34.89 -35.27
C VAL A 389 2.98 -35.75 -34.61
N ASP A 390 2.72 -36.89 -35.22
CA ASP A 390 1.86 -37.90 -34.62
C ASP A 390 2.58 -38.54 -33.43
N LYS A 391 1.84 -38.84 -32.37
CA LYS A 391 2.38 -39.49 -31.19
C LYS A 391 2.76 -40.93 -31.52
N THR A 392 3.82 -41.41 -30.88
CA THR A 392 4.30 -42.79 -31.02
C THR A 392 3.70 -43.67 -29.93
N ASN A 393 3.47 -44.93 -30.25
CA ASN A 393 3.04 -45.92 -29.28
C ASN A 393 4.17 -46.14 -28.24
N PRO A 394 3.89 -46.01 -26.92
CA PRO A 394 4.92 -46.12 -25.87
C PRO A 394 5.63 -47.49 -25.82
N THR A 395 5.02 -48.54 -26.36
CA THR A 395 5.55 -49.90 -26.32
C THR A 395 6.36 -50.24 -27.56
N THR A 396 6.00 -49.70 -28.73
CA THR A 396 6.68 -50.02 -30.01
C THR A 396 7.59 -48.90 -30.51
N GLY A 397 7.43 -47.68 -29.99
CA GLY A 397 8.16 -46.48 -30.42
C GLY A 397 7.77 -45.97 -31.81
N VAL A 398 6.77 -46.57 -32.46
CA VAL A 398 6.30 -46.21 -33.81
C VAL A 398 4.89 -45.62 -33.71
N SER A 399 4.54 -44.67 -34.59
CA SER A 399 3.19 -44.12 -34.62
C SER A 399 2.22 -45.06 -35.33
N ASP A 400 1.11 -45.37 -34.65
CA ASP A 400 0.02 -46.19 -35.21
C ASP A 400 -0.91 -45.35 -36.12
N CYS A 401 -0.72 -44.02 -36.15
CA CYS A 401 -1.60 -43.07 -36.85
C CYS A 401 -1.78 -43.32 -38.35
N PRO A 402 -0.75 -43.66 -39.15
CA PRO A 402 -0.93 -43.94 -40.57
C PRO A 402 -1.94 -45.07 -40.85
N GLY A 403 -1.96 -46.10 -39.98
CA GLY A 403 -2.89 -47.23 -40.08
C GLY A 403 -4.31 -46.93 -39.60
N LEU A 404 -4.51 -45.79 -38.92
CA LEU A 404 -5.78 -45.37 -38.32
C LEU A 404 -6.37 -44.11 -38.98
N SER A 405 -5.81 -43.66 -40.11
CA SER A 405 -6.22 -42.45 -40.82
C SER A 405 -7.71 -42.38 -41.17
N TYR A 406 -8.36 -43.54 -41.38
CA TYR A 406 -9.81 -43.61 -41.63
C TYR A 406 -10.66 -43.10 -40.45
N LEU A 407 -10.11 -43.03 -39.23
CA LEU A 407 -10.79 -42.52 -38.03
C LEU A 407 -10.76 -41.00 -37.92
N CYS A 408 -9.96 -40.29 -38.73
CA CYS A 408 -9.81 -38.83 -38.67
C CYS A 408 -11.13 -38.06 -38.87
N ASN A 409 -12.10 -38.67 -39.58
CA ASN A 409 -13.42 -38.08 -39.85
C ASN A 409 -14.56 -38.74 -39.05
N SER A 410 -14.23 -39.65 -38.11
CA SER A 410 -15.23 -40.32 -37.29
C SER A 410 -15.67 -39.43 -36.14
N THR A 411 -16.97 -39.13 -36.04
CA THR A 411 -17.53 -38.25 -34.99
C THR A 411 -17.24 -38.69 -33.56
N ILE A 412 -16.95 -39.98 -33.35
CA ILE A 412 -16.60 -40.55 -32.04
C ILE A 412 -15.11 -40.35 -31.72
N TYR A 413 -14.24 -40.40 -32.73
CA TYR A 413 -12.79 -40.42 -32.54
C TYR A 413 -12.08 -39.12 -32.94
N THR A 414 -12.80 -38.14 -33.51
CA THR A 414 -12.22 -36.85 -33.96
C THR A 414 -11.35 -36.19 -32.89
N THR A 415 -11.79 -36.13 -31.64
CA THR A 415 -11.03 -35.53 -30.54
C THR A 415 -9.73 -36.29 -30.27
N LEU A 416 -9.81 -37.62 -30.19
CA LEU A 416 -8.64 -38.48 -29.95
C LEU A 416 -7.65 -38.40 -31.11
N MET A 417 -8.14 -38.45 -32.35
CA MET A 417 -7.33 -38.37 -33.55
C MET A 417 -6.67 -36.99 -33.71
N THR A 418 -7.32 -35.91 -33.26
CA THR A 418 -6.72 -34.57 -33.25
C THR A 418 -5.58 -34.46 -32.24
N GLN A 419 -5.66 -35.16 -31.11
CA GLN A 419 -4.62 -35.12 -30.06
C GLN A 419 -3.47 -36.12 -30.28
N GLN A 420 -3.74 -37.27 -30.89
CA GLN A 420 -2.77 -38.35 -31.08
C GLN A 420 -2.18 -38.36 -32.49
N CYS A 421 -2.96 -37.97 -33.50
CA CYS A 421 -2.61 -38.05 -34.92
C CYS A 421 -2.77 -36.70 -35.68
N PRO A 422 -2.33 -35.55 -35.12
CA PRO A 422 -2.56 -34.23 -35.72
C PRO A 422 -1.95 -34.09 -37.12
N LYS A 423 -0.81 -34.76 -37.39
CA LYS A 423 -0.16 -34.72 -38.70
C LYS A 423 -0.87 -35.63 -39.70
N THR A 424 -1.19 -36.86 -39.32
CA THR A 424 -1.91 -37.80 -40.20
C THR A 424 -3.32 -37.30 -40.56
N CYS A 425 -4.00 -36.63 -39.63
CA CYS A 425 -5.36 -36.11 -39.86
C CYS A 425 -5.41 -34.71 -40.48
N GLY A 426 -4.26 -34.10 -40.80
CA GLY A 426 -4.21 -32.72 -41.32
C GLY A 426 -4.84 -31.71 -40.38
N LYS A 427 -4.63 -31.90 -39.06
CA LYS A 427 -5.12 -31.04 -37.97
C LYS A 427 -3.99 -30.29 -37.27
N CYS A 428 -2.82 -30.22 -37.92
CA CYS A 428 -1.94 -29.07 -37.79
C CYS A 428 -2.68 -27.82 -38.32
#